data_AF-A0A101FF08-F1
#
_entry.id   AF-A0A101FF08-F1
#
_cell.length_a   1.000
_cell.length_b   1.000
_cell.length_c   1.000
_cell.angle_alpha   90.00
_cell.angle_beta   90.00
_cell.angle_gamma   90.00
#
_symmetry.space_group_name_H-M   'P 1'
#
loop_
_entity.id
_entity.type
_entity.pdbx_description
1 polymer ?
#
loop_
_entity_poly.entity_id
_entity_poly.type
_entity_poly.pdbx_seq_one_letter_code
_entity_poly.pdbx_strand_id
1 'polypeptide(L)'
;MDRFSLKKLEFHKIKEMLEGCCSTPLGVPYVRELEPATEVEEILGRQAETTEACHAWRLCPELSFDGVADLAPLLRRALIGGVLEPQDLLSCRDTLQAGERLKKALLNAGRELPRLQARARRIQECRTLQEKINLCIQPDGEISDSASPELARLRQQIRTLQVRIRGLLDEILSKPEWNRYLQEPIYTVRGDRYVVPVKQEHRSQFPGLVHDLSGSGATVFMEPLPLVGPMNELMAKRTAAHREEQRILEELTKMVAAFHDAIQENLRILGELDFILAKGHFSSKLKGNPPRFGDGRCLVLKSGRHPLLRGKVVPLDLHLGRDFDCLIITGPNTGGKTVALKTVGLLVVMAQAGLHIPAGEETVLPVLQNVFADIGDEQSIEQSLSTFSGHMKNIVRILDQVGEGSLVLLDELG
;
A
#
# COMPACT_ATOMS: atom_id res chain seq x y z
N MET A 1 12.52 -14.63 21.78
CA MET A 1 11.49 -14.57 22.85
C MET A 1 10.35 -15.56 22.59
N ASP A 2 9.73 -16.08 23.65
CA ASP A 2 8.63 -17.04 23.60
C ASP A 2 7.32 -16.44 23.05
N ARG A 3 6.77 -17.04 21.99
CA ARG A 3 5.51 -16.60 21.35
C ARG A 3 4.30 -16.63 22.29
N PHE A 4 4.26 -17.60 23.21
CA PHE A 4 3.16 -17.69 24.17
C PHE A 4 3.14 -16.45 25.08
N SER A 5 4.29 -16.06 25.60
CA SER A 5 4.45 -14.87 26.44
C SER A 5 4.15 -13.58 25.68
N LEU A 6 4.59 -13.44 24.42
CA LEU A 6 4.23 -12.29 23.57
C LEU A 6 2.71 -12.17 23.33
N LYS A 7 2.02 -13.31 23.20
CA LYS A 7 0.55 -13.32 23.08
C LYS A 7 -0.12 -12.90 24.39
N LYS A 8 0.35 -13.41 25.54
CA LYS A 8 -0.17 -13.05 26.88
C LYS A 8 0.05 -11.58 27.24
N LEU A 9 1.16 -11.00 26.77
CA LEU A 9 1.47 -9.56 26.87
C LEU A 9 0.74 -8.70 25.83
N GLU A 10 -0.03 -9.33 24.93
CA GLU A 10 -0.83 -8.63 23.91
C GLU A 10 -0.02 -7.83 22.89
N PHE A 11 1.22 -8.24 22.62
CA PHE A 11 2.09 -7.57 21.64
C PHE A 11 1.51 -7.56 20.22
N HIS A 12 0.72 -8.57 19.85
CA HIS A 12 -0.03 -8.59 18.59
C HIS A 12 -0.95 -7.37 18.42
N LYS A 13 -1.59 -6.89 19.49
CA LYS A 13 -2.44 -5.67 19.44
C LYS A 13 -1.62 -4.41 19.20
N ILE A 14 -0.37 -4.37 19.67
CA ILE A 14 0.56 -3.27 19.36
C ILE A 14 0.94 -3.30 17.88
N LYS A 15 1.20 -4.48 17.32
CA LYS A 15 1.45 -4.64 15.88
C LYS A 15 0.25 -4.19 15.06
N GLU A 16 -0.98 -4.55 15.45
CA GLU A 16 -2.21 -4.07 14.80
C GLU A 16 -2.35 -2.54 14.86
N MET A 17 -2.06 -1.91 16.01
CA MET A 17 -2.10 -0.45 16.13
C MET A 17 -1.03 0.24 15.27
N LEU A 18 0.16 -0.38 15.13
CA LEU A 18 1.25 0.11 14.29
C LEU A 18 0.95 -0.09 12.79
N GLU A 19 0.29 -1.19 12.41
CA GLU A 19 -0.17 -1.43 11.03
C GLU A 19 -1.11 -0.32 10.57
N GLY A 20 -2.01 0.15 11.46
CA GLY A 20 -2.86 1.32 11.21
C GLY A 20 -2.12 2.68 11.13
N CYS A 21 -0.81 2.72 11.36
CA CYS A 21 0.04 3.90 11.17
C CYS A 21 0.86 3.85 9.87
N CYS A 22 0.85 2.75 9.12
CA CYS A 22 1.47 2.66 7.80
C CYS A 22 0.70 3.50 6.77
N SER A 23 1.44 4.21 5.92
CA SER A 23 0.86 5.03 4.85
C SER A 23 0.57 4.23 3.59
N THR A 24 1.26 3.10 3.40
CA THR A 24 1.17 2.26 2.21
C THR A 24 1.02 0.78 2.58
N PRO A 25 0.53 -0.08 1.66
CA PRO A 25 0.56 -1.52 1.87
C PRO A 25 1.99 -2.09 1.93
N LEU A 26 3.02 -1.36 1.47
CA LEU A 26 4.41 -1.84 1.43
C LEU A 26 5.05 -1.90 2.83
N GLY A 27 4.62 -1.07 3.78
CA GLY A 27 5.12 -1.08 5.16
C GLY A 27 4.55 -2.21 6.01
N VAL A 28 3.36 -2.72 5.67
CA VAL A 28 2.60 -3.69 6.47
C VAL A 28 3.36 -5.02 6.71
N PRO A 29 4.02 -5.64 5.71
CA PRO A 29 4.80 -6.85 5.94
C PRO A 29 5.88 -6.70 7.02
N TYR A 30 6.57 -5.55 7.06
CA TYR A 30 7.59 -5.27 8.07
C TYR A 30 7.00 -5.15 9.48
N VAL A 31 5.79 -4.61 9.62
CA VAL A 31 5.07 -4.61 10.91
C VAL A 31 4.74 -6.04 11.32
N ARG A 32 4.29 -6.90 10.40
CA ARG A 32 3.93 -8.29 10.69
C ARG A 32 5.13 -9.15 11.07
N GLU A 33 6.30 -8.87 10.49
CA GLU A 33 7.56 -9.54 10.82
C GLU A 33 8.27 -8.95 12.04
N LEU A 34 7.77 -7.83 12.60
CA LEU A 34 8.35 -7.19 13.77
C LEU A 34 8.33 -8.11 14.99
N GLU A 35 9.52 -8.47 15.45
CA GLU A 35 9.77 -9.27 16.65
C GLU A 35 10.82 -8.55 17.53
N PRO A 36 10.79 -8.72 18.86
CA PRO A 36 11.80 -8.18 19.76
C PRO A 36 13.18 -8.78 19.46
N ALA A 37 14.18 -7.93 19.29
CA ALA A 37 15.57 -8.34 19.15
C ALA A 37 16.20 -8.60 20.53
N THR A 38 17.26 -9.42 20.56
CA THR A 38 18.05 -9.73 21.77
C THR A 38 19.46 -9.14 21.72
N GLU A 39 19.89 -8.65 20.56
CA GLU A 39 21.19 -8.04 20.35
C GLU A 39 21.14 -6.53 20.58
N VAL A 40 22.02 -6.03 21.46
CA VAL A 40 22.03 -4.62 21.88
C VAL A 40 22.21 -3.68 20.68
N GLU A 41 23.14 -3.99 19.78
CA GLU A 41 23.42 -3.15 18.59
C GLU A 41 22.21 -3.05 17.66
N GLU A 42 21.48 -4.16 17.47
CA GLU A 42 20.27 -4.18 16.66
C GLU A 42 19.16 -3.35 17.30
N ILE A 43 18.94 -3.52 18.60
CA ILE A 43 17.93 -2.76 19.37
C ILE A 43 18.22 -1.26 19.27
N LEU A 44 19.46 -0.84 19.53
CA LEU A 44 19.88 0.55 19.45
C LEU A 44 19.73 1.10 18.03
N GLY A 45 20.06 0.29 17.00
CA GLY A 45 19.83 0.63 15.60
C GLY A 45 18.34 0.91 15.31
N ARG A 46 17.45 0.00 15.70
CA ARG A 46 16.00 0.13 15.48
C ARG A 46 15.39 1.29 16.27
N GLN A 47 15.89 1.57 17.48
CA GLN A 47 15.49 2.72 18.30
C GLN A 47 15.92 4.05 17.66
N ALA A 48 17.16 4.11 17.15
CA ALA A 48 17.66 5.28 16.43
C ALA A 48 16.81 5.57 15.18
N GLU A 49 16.43 4.55 14.42
CA GLU A 49 15.51 4.70 13.28
C GLU A 49 14.15 5.28 13.69
N THR A 50 13.57 4.81 14.80
CA THR A 50 12.30 5.34 15.31
C THR A 50 12.44 6.79 15.77
N THR A 51 13.57 7.16 16.38
CA THR A 51 13.87 8.54 16.75
C THR A 51 14.02 9.44 15.52
N GLU A 52 14.76 8.99 14.49
CA GLU A 52 14.85 9.70 13.21
C GLU A 52 13.47 9.87 12.58
N ALA A 53 12.61 8.85 12.61
CA ALA A 53 11.24 8.96 12.11
C ALA A 53 10.42 10.03 12.83
N CYS A 54 10.50 10.11 14.16
CA CYS A 54 9.86 11.18 14.93
C CYS A 54 10.34 12.57 14.50
N HIS A 55 11.65 12.71 14.24
CA HIS A 55 12.23 13.97 13.74
C HIS A 55 11.80 14.26 12.30
N ALA A 56 11.73 13.26 11.42
CA ALA A 56 11.34 13.43 10.03
C ALA A 56 9.94 14.05 9.91
N TRP A 57 8.96 13.60 10.70
CA TRP A 57 7.62 14.19 10.72
C TRP A 57 7.59 15.67 11.13
N ARG A 58 8.59 16.13 11.91
CA ARG A 58 8.72 17.54 12.33
C ARG A 58 9.50 18.37 11.30
N LEU A 59 10.55 17.79 10.73
CA LEU A 59 11.52 18.48 9.88
C LEU A 59 11.12 18.50 8.40
N CYS A 60 10.27 17.56 7.96
CA CYS A 60 9.84 17.40 6.57
C CYS A 60 8.32 17.44 6.45
N PRO A 61 7.68 18.63 6.48
CA PRO A 61 6.23 18.75 6.32
C PRO A 61 5.70 18.20 4.98
N GLU A 62 6.54 18.17 3.96
CA GLU A 62 6.23 17.68 2.61
C GLU A 62 6.35 16.15 2.44
N LEU A 63 6.72 15.43 3.51
CA LEU A 63 6.88 13.99 3.49
C LEU A 63 5.52 13.31 3.23
N SER A 64 5.38 12.69 2.06
CA SER A 64 4.16 11.99 1.68
C SER A 64 4.46 10.76 0.83
N PHE A 65 3.66 9.72 1.03
CA PHE A 65 3.64 8.49 0.23
C PHE A 65 2.54 8.49 -0.84
N ASP A 66 1.87 9.63 -1.08
CA ASP A 66 0.80 9.73 -2.07
C ASP A 66 1.29 9.32 -3.47
N GLY A 67 0.59 8.36 -4.07
CA GLY A 67 0.94 7.80 -5.38
C GLY A 67 1.82 6.54 -5.32
N VAL A 68 2.24 6.10 -4.13
CA VAL A 68 2.91 4.80 -3.97
C VAL A 68 1.89 3.66 -4.04
N ALA A 69 2.10 2.73 -4.98
CA ALA A 69 1.30 1.52 -5.13
C ALA A 69 2.18 0.26 -4.99
N ASP A 70 1.56 -0.88 -4.69
CA ASP A 70 2.22 -2.17 -4.78
C ASP A 70 2.31 -2.63 -6.24
N LEU A 71 3.48 -2.44 -6.85
CA LEU A 71 3.73 -2.82 -8.24
C LEU A 71 4.20 -4.27 -8.40
N ALA A 72 4.34 -5.05 -7.32
CA ALA A 72 4.85 -6.43 -7.41
C ALA A 72 4.03 -7.31 -8.40
N PRO A 73 2.69 -7.24 -8.44
CA PRO A 73 1.90 -7.97 -9.44
C PRO A 73 2.17 -7.50 -10.88
N LEU A 74 2.34 -6.19 -11.07
CA LEU A 74 2.59 -5.57 -12.38
C LEU A 74 3.96 -5.97 -12.93
N LEU A 75 4.98 -5.94 -12.07
CA LEU A 75 6.33 -6.36 -12.40
C LEU A 75 6.39 -7.83 -12.82
N ARG A 76 5.69 -8.72 -12.10
CA ARG A 76 5.59 -10.14 -12.46
C ARG A 76 4.94 -10.33 -13.82
N ARG A 77 3.83 -9.62 -14.09
CA ARG A 77 3.13 -9.67 -15.38
C ARG A 77 4.01 -9.18 -16.54
N ALA A 78 4.74 -8.09 -16.34
CA ALA A 78 5.67 -7.57 -17.34
C ALA A 78 6.80 -8.55 -17.66
N LEU A 79 7.35 -9.24 -16.65
CA LEU A 79 8.43 -10.23 -16.84
C LEU A 79 8.00 -11.46 -17.65
N ILE A 80 6.77 -11.93 -17.47
CA ILE A 80 6.24 -13.08 -18.24
C ILE A 80 5.73 -12.69 -19.63
N GLY A 81 5.93 -11.44 -20.05
CA GLY A 81 5.54 -10.92 -21.37
C GLY A 81 4.08 -10.48 -21.50
N GLY A 82 3.35 -10.31 -20.38
CA GLY A 82 2.02 -9.73 -20.39
C GLY A 82 2.07 -8.20 -20.56
N VAL A 83 1.15 -7.64 -21.35
CA VAL A 83 1.05 -6.19 -21.59
C VAL A 83 0.40 -5.49 -20.41
N LEU A 84 0.95 -4.36 -19.99
CA LEU A 84 0.39 -3.50 -18.94
C LEU A 84 -0.61 -2.51 -19.55
N GLU A 85 -1.71 -2.27 -18.84
CA GLU A 85 -2.71 -1.28 -19.23
C GLU A 85 -2.20 0.14 -18.92
N PRO A 86 -2.78 1.20 -19.52
CA PRO A 86 -2.37 2.57 -19.26
C PRO A 86 -2.35 2.95 -17.77
N GLN A 87 -3.36 2.51 -17.00
CA GLN A 87 -3.46 2.80 -15.56
C GLN A 87 -2.35 2.12 -14.74
N ASP A 88 -1.90 0.94 -15.16
CA ASP A 88 -0.78 0.23 -14.53
C ASP A 88 0.53 0.99 -14.76
N LEU A 89 0.74 1.50 -15.97
CA LEU A 89 1.92 2.29 -16.33
C LEU A 89 1.93 3.64 -15.61
N LEU A 90 0.78 4.29 -15.48
CA LEU A 90 0.64 5.50 -14.65
C LEU A 90 0.96 5.20 -13.18
N SER A 91 0.47 4.10 -12.62
CA SER A 91 0.79 3.68 -11.25
C SER A 91 2.29 3.44 -11.04
N CYS A 92 2.96 2.83 -12.03
CA CYS A 92 4.42 2.67 -12.03
C CYS A 92 5.14 4.03 -12.00
N ARG A 93 4.73 4.97 -12.87
CA ARG A 93 5.29 6.33 -12.88
C ARG A 93 5.06 7.04 -11.56
N ASP A 94 3.85 7.01 -11.03
CA ASP A 94 3.47 7.76 -9.82
C ASP A 94 4.25 7.26 -8.60
N THR A 95 4.47 5.95 -8.52
CA THR A 95 5.31 5.35 -7.46
C THR A 95 6.76 5.79 -7.57
N LEU A 96 7.33 5.84 -8.79
CA LEU A 96 8.70 6.34 -9.02
C LEU A 96 8.82 7.83 -8.66
N GLN A 97 7.84 8.65 -9.03
CA GLN A 97 7.77 10.07 -8.68
C GLN A 97 7.61 10.29 -7.18
N ALA A 98 6.80 9.47 -6.50
CA ALA A 98 6.67 9.50 -5.05
C ALA A 98 8.00 9.15 -4.36
N GLY A 99 8.71 8.13 -4.85
CA GLY A 99 10.05 7.79 -4.36
C GLY A 99 11.06 8.93 -4.55
N GLU A 100 11.04 9.63 -5.69
CA GLU A 100 11.90 10.79 -5.91
C GLU A 100 11.57 11.97 -4.98
N ARG A 101 10.27 12.24 -4.76
CA ARG A 101 9.81 13.27 -3.81
C ARG A 101 10.28 12.95 -2.39
N LEU A 102 10.07 11.72 -1.93
CA LEU A 102 10.53 11.24 -0.61
C LEU A 102 12.05 11.34 -0.47
N LYS A 103 12.80 10.93 -1.51
CA LYS A 103 14.26 11.04 -1.54
C LYS A 103 14.71 12.49 -1.36
N LYS A 104 14.11 13.42 -2.11
CA LYS A 104 14.42 14.85 -2.02
C LYS A 104 14.12 15.42 -0.64
N ALA A 105 12.93 15.13 -0.10
CA ALA A 105 12.52 15.59 1.24
C ALA A 105 13.51 15.13 2.32
N LEU A 106 13.84 13.83 2.36
CA LEU A 106 14.73 13.25 3.37
C LEU A 106 16.19 13.74 3.24
N LEU A 107 16.69 13.97 2.02
CA LEU A 107 18.04 14.46 1.80
C LEU A 107 18.20 15.96 2.07
N ASN A 108 17.12 16.73 1.94
CA ASN A 108 17.10 18.14 2.26
C ASN A 108 16.86 18.40 3.75
N ALA A 109 16.29 17.43 4.46
CA ALA A 109 16.28 17.42 5.92
C ALA A 109 17.73 17.51 6.42
N GLY A 110 17.98 18.28 7.48
CA GLY A 110 19.33 18.50 8.01
C GLY A 110 20.07 17.21 8.44
N ARG A 111 21.15 17.35 9.19
CA ARG A 111 22.01 16.21 9.59
C ARG A 111 21.38 15.25 10.61
N GLU A 112 20.11 15.43 10.96
CA GLU A 112 19.41 14.68 12.01
C GLU A 112 18.86 13.32 11.56
N LEU A 113 18.89 13.00 10.26
CA LEU A 113 18.25 11.79 9.69
C LEU A 113 19.24 10.87 8.93
N PRO A 114 20.42 10.52 9.47
CA PRO A 114 21.45 9.81 8.70
C PRO A 114 21.02 8.43 8.20
N ARG A 115 20.23 7.66 8.96
CA ARG A 115 19.77 6.31 8.55
C ARG A 115 18.69 6.39 7.49
N LEU A 116 17.72 7.30 7.66
CA LEU A 116 16.68 7.54 6.65
C LEU A 116 17.31 8.08 5.35
N GLN A 117 18.27 8.99 5.44
CA GLN A 117 19.03 9.50 4.29
C GLN A 117 19.83 8.40 3.59
N ALA A 118 20.45 7.48 4.34
CA ALA A 118 21.17 6.35 3.76
C ALA A 118 20.24 5.45 2.93
N ARG A 119 19.01 5.19 3.40
CA ARG A 119 17.99 4.44 2.65
C ARG A 119 17.50 5.24 1.44
N ALA A 120 17.17 6.51 1.62
CA ALA A 120 16.71 7.40 0.56
C ALA A 120 17.71 7.53 -0.61
N ARG A 121 19.02 7.54 -0.34
CA ARG A 121 20.07 7.60 -1.37
C ARG A 121 20.05 6.41 -2.33
N ARG A 122 19.54 5.26 -1.89
CA ARG A 122 19.45 4.03 -2.69
C ARG A 122 18.26 4.05 -3.67
N ILE A 123 17.32 4.98 -3.51
CA ILE A 123 16.17 5.12 -4.41
C ILE A 123 16.68 5.54 -5.80
N GLN A 124 16.37 4.71 -6.78
CA GLN A 124 16.71 4.88 -8.19
C GLN A 124 15.59 5.65 -8.91
N GLU A 125 15.92 6.75 -9.58
CA GLU A 125 14.90 7.64 -10.14
C GLU A 125 14.29 7.10 -11.44
N CYS A 126 15.00 6.28 -12.21
CA CYS A 126 14.48 5.69 -13.46
C CYS A 126 13.86 6.75 -14.42
N ARG A 127 14.48 7.95 -14.53
CA ARG A 127 13.92 9.12 -15.24
C ARG A 127 13.48 8.82 -16.66
N THR A 128 14.27 8.04 -17.40
CA THR A 128 13.95 7.66 -18.79
C THR A 128 12.62 6.92 -18.91
N LEU A 129 12.28 6.05 -17.95
CA LEU A 129 10.99 5.36 -17.93
C LEU A 129 9.85 6.33 -17.61
N GLN A 130 10.03 7.19 -16.60
CA GLN A 130 9.03 8.18 -16.21
C GLN A 130 8.70 9.16 -17.35
N GLU A 131 9.74 9.70 -18.00
CA GLU A 131 9.61 10.64 -19.12
C GLU A 131 8.90 10.00 -20.31
N LYS A 132 9.24 8.75 -20.64
CA LYS A 132 8.59 8.02 -21.73
C LYS A 132 7.12 7.75 -21.41
N ILE A 133 6.77 7.35 -20.18
CA ILE A 133 5.37 7.18 -19.77
C ILE A 133 4.61 8.50 -19.87
N ASN A 134 5.18 9.61 -19.39
CA ASN A 134 4.56 10.94 -19.48
C ASN A 134 4.34 11.43 -20.91
N LEU A 135 5.25 11.10 -21.83
CA LEU A 135 5.10 11.43 -23.24
C LEU A 135 3.97 10.62 -23.88
N CYS A 136 3.85 9.34 -23.52
CA CYS A 136 2.95 8.40 -24.19
C CYS A 136 1.54 8.35 -23.59
N ILE A 137 1.37 8.59 -22.29
CA ILE A 137 0.11 8.39 -21.56
C ILE A 137 -0.28 9.66 -20.82
N GLN A 138 -1.49 10.14 -21.09
CA GLN A 138 -2.08 11.30 -20.44
C GLN A 138 -2.58 10.96 -19.01
N PRO A 139 -2.82 11.96 -18.15
CA PRO A 139 -3.26 11.71 -16.77
C PRO A 139 -4.60 10.96 -16.63
N ASP A 140 -5.47 11.01 -17.65
CA ASP A 140 -6.73 10.28 -17.72
C ASP A 140 -6.58 8.81 -18.17
N GLY A 141 -5.37 8.41 -18.57
CA GLY A 141 -5.09 7.08 -19.11
C GLY A 141 -5.20 6.98 -20.62
N GLU A 142 -5.52 8.07 -21.34
CA GLU A 142 -5.52 8.05 -22.79
C GLU A 142 -4.09 8.09 -23.36
N ILE A 143 -3.85 7.28 -24.40
CA ILE A 143 -2.58 7.35 -25.12
C ILE A 143 -2.53 8.67 -25.90
N SER A 144 -1.45 9.43 -25.70
CA SER A 144 -1.20 10.73 -26.32
C SER A 144 -1.00 10.62 -27.83
N ASP A 145 -1.45 11.61 -28.60
CA ASP A 145 -1.12 11.73 -30.02
C ASP A 145 0.42 11.83 -30.21
N SER A 146 1.15 12.35 -29.22
CA SER A 146 2.62 12.46 -29.23
C SER A 146 3.34 11.14 -28.92
N ALA A 147 2.61 10.07 -28.58
CA ALA A 147 3.22 8.78 -28.24
C ALA A 147 3.95 8.15 -29.44
N SER A 148 3.46 8.39 -30.66
CA SER A 148 4.06 7.94 -31.91
C SER A 148 3.65 8.83 -33.08
N PRO A 149 4.57 9.21 -33.99
CA PRO A 149 4.23 9.92 -35.22
C PRO A 149 3.20 9.16 -36.09
N GLU A 150 3.23 7.83 -36.05
CA GLU A 150 2.30 6.98 -36.78
C GLU A 150 0.88 7.06 -36.19
N LEU A 151 0.77 7.02 -34.86
CA LEU A 151 -0.51 7.18 -34.16
C LEU A 151 -1.14 8.56 -34.44
N ALA A 152 -0.34 9.62 -34.36
CA ALA A 152 -0.78 10.98 -34.70
C ALA A 152 -1.34 11.04 -36.13
N ARG A 153 -0.60 10.47 -37.10
CA ARG A 153 -1.02 10.41 -38.51
C ARG A 153 -2.31 9.63 -38.69
N LEU A 154 -2.45 8.46 -38.05
CA LEU A 154 -3.65 7.63 -38.13
C LEU A 154 -4.87 8.34 -37.52
N ARG A 155 -4.72 8.96 -36.34
CA ARG A 155 -5.80 9.72 -35.70
C ARG A 155 -6.20 10.95 -36.51
N GLN A 156 -5.25 11.64 -37.15
CA GLN A 156 -5.56 12.71 -38.08
C GLN A 156 -6.35 12.20 -39.30
N GLN A 157 -5.94 11.09 -39.91
CA GLN A 157 -6.67 10.46 -41.02
C GLN A 157 -8.09 10.04 -40.61
N ILE A 158 -8.26 9.48 -39.41
CA ILE A 158 -9.57 9.15 -38.83
C ILE A 158 -10.44 10.41 -38.73
N ARG A 159 -9.92 11.50 -38.15
CA ARG A 159 -10.64 12.77 -38.01
C ARG A 159 -11.07 13.32 -39.39
N THR A 160 -10.17 13.31 -40.38
CA THR A 160 -10.48 13.76 -41.75
C THR A 160 -11.55 12.89 -42.42
N LEU A 161 -11.44 11.56 -42.31
CA LEU A 161 -12.43 10.63 -42.88
C LEU A 161 -13.79 10.79 -42.21
N GLN A 162 -13.85 11.00 -40.90
CA GLN A 162 -15.10 11.26 -40.19
C GLN A 162 -15.79 12.53 -40.67
N VAL A 163 -15.05 13.63 -40.86
CA VAL A 163 -15.61 14.88 -41.42
C VAL A 163 -16.15 14.65 -42.83
N ARG A 164 -15.40 13.93 -43.68
CA ARG A 164 -15.83 13.58 -45.04
C ARG A 164 -17.09 12.72 -45.05
N ILE A 165 -17.18 11.71 -44.18
CA ILE A 165 -18.34 10.82 -44.05
C ILE A 165 -19.58 11.61 -43.61
N ARG A 166 -19.44 12.52 -42.65
CA ARG A 166 -20.54 13.40 -42.22
C ARG A 166 -21.02 14.30 -43.36
N GLY A 167 -20.09 14.92 -44.11
CA GLY A 167 -20.46 15.72 -45.28
C GLY A 167 -21.20 14.92 -46.35
N LEU A 168 -20.79 13.67 -46.61
CA LEU A 168 -21.50 12.77 -47.53
C LEU A 168 -22.88 12.38 -47.00
N LEU A 169 -23.03 12.14 -45.70
CA LEU A 169 -24.33 11.87 -45.05
C LEU A 169 -25.26 13.07 -45.21
N ASP A 170 -24.80 14.28 -44.94
CA ASP A 170 -25.60 15.50 -45.06
C ASP A 170 -26.02 15.75 -46.52
N GLU A 171 -25.13 15.47 -47.48
CA GLU A 171 -25.45 15.54 -48.91
C GLU A 171 -26.50 14.48 -49.33
N ILE A 172 -26.41 13.26 -48.79
CA ILE A 172 -27.39 12.20 -49.05
C ILE A 172 -28.77 12.56 -48.47
N LEU A 173 -28.81 13.03 -47.21
CA LEU A 173 -30.06 13.35 -46.50
C LEU A 173 -30.75 14.62 -47.03
N SER A 174 -30.01 15.53 -47.67
CA SER A 174 -30.58 16.73 -48.29
C SER A 174 -31.20 16.48 -49.67
N LYS A 175 -30.89 15.36 -50.34
CA LYS A 175 -31.41 15.05 -51.68
C LYS A 175 -32.82 14.44 -51.61
N PRO A 176 -33.83 15.04 -52.30
CA PRO A 176 -35.21 14.53 -52.30
C PRO A 176 -35.35 13.08 -52.79
N GLU A 177 -34.46 12.67 -53.70
CA GLU A 177 -34.42 11.31 -54.26
C GLU A 177 -34.10 10.22 -53.23
N TRP A 178 -33.43 10.57 -52.14
CA TRP A 178 -33.11 9.65 -51.06
C TRP A 178 -34.23 9.64 -50.01
N ASN A 179 -34.80 10.81 -49.71
CA ASN A 179 -35.85 10.98 -48.69
C ASN A 179 -37.12 10.16 -48.95
N ARG A 180 -37.43 9.82 -50.22
CA ARG A 180 -38.56 8.91 -50.53
C ARG A 180 -38.42 7.50 -49.94
N TYR A 181 -37.19 7.02 -49.79
CA TYR A 181 -36.90 5.68 -49.26
C TYR A 181 -36.78 5.66 -47.73
N LEU A 182 -36.46 6.81 -47.14
CA LEU A 182 -36.20 6.94 -45.71
C LEU A 182 -37.50 7.03 -44.91
N GLN A 183 -37.46 6.49 -43.70
CA GLN A 183 -38.54 6.71 -42.73
C GLN A 183 -38.46 8.13 -42.16
N GLU A 184 -37.25 8.56 -41.81
CA GLU A 184 -36.91 9.92 -41.39
C GLU A 184 -35.54 10.30 -41.99
N PRO A 185 -35.31 11.56 -42.41
CA PRO A 185 -34.06 12.01 -43.00
C PRO A 185 -33.00 12.27 -41.93
N ILE A 186 -32.75 11.26 -41.10
CA ILE A 186 -31.74 11.27 -40.04
C ILE A 186 -30.77 10.12 -40.27
N TYR A 187 -29.55 10.26 -39.77
CA TYR A 187 -28.64 9.14 -39.64
C TYR A 187 -28.58 8.69 -38.19
N THR A 188 -28.27 7.42 -37.98
CA THR A 188 -27.97 6.84 -36.68
C THR A 188 -26.72 5.99 -36.77
N VAL A 189 -26.20 5.55 -35.63
CA VAL A 189 -25.04 4.66 -35.56
C VAL A 189 -25.52 3.29 -35.06
N ARG A 190 -25.26 2.25 -35.84
CA ARG A 190 -25.48 0.85 -35.44
C ARG A 190 -24.14 0.13 -35.43
N GLY A 191 -23.76 -0.38 -34.26
CA GLY A 191 -22.39 -0.82 -34.00
C GLY A 191 -21.43 0.36 -34.20
N ASP A 192 -20.49 0.23 -35.12
CA ASP A 192 -19.53 1.27 -35.48
C ASP A 192 -19.86 1.99 -36.81
N ARG A 193 -21.02 1.71 -37.42
CA ARG A 193 -21.35 2.19 -38.77
C ARG A 193 -22.51 3.19 -38.76
N TYR A 194 -22.36 4.24 -39.56
CA TYR A 194 -23.43 5.18 -39.88
C TYR A 194 -24.42 4.53 -40.83
N VAL A 195 -25.68 4.55 -40.44
CA VAL A 195 -26.79 3.94 -41.17
C VAL A 195 -27.97 4.91 -41.19
N VAL A 196 -28.83 4.74 -42.19
CA VAL A 196 -30.07 5.50 -42.35
C VAL A 196 -31.28 4.57 -42.21
N PRO A 197 -32.37 5.02 -41.57
CA PRO A 197 -33.59 4.22 -41.42
C PRO A 197 -34.38 4.21 -42.73
N VAL A 198 -34.40 3.07 -43.41
CA VAL A 198 -35.12 2.84 -44.67
C VAL A 198 -36.43 2.12 -44.37
N LYS A 199 -37.52 2.54 -45.02
CA LYS A 199 -38.82 1.84 -44.92
C LYS A 199 -38.68 0.42 -45.46
N GLN A 200 -39.25 -0.57 -44.76
CA GLN A 200 -39.16 -1.99 -45.14
C GLN A 200 -39.52 -2.26 -46.61
N GLU A 201 -40.54 -1.58 -47.13
CA GLU A 201 -41.03 -1.67 -48.51
C GLU A 201 -40.03 -1.20 -49.59
N HIS A 202 -39.09 -0.32 -49.22
CA HIS A 202 -38.07 0.22 -50.13
C HIS A 202 -36.69 -0.42 -49.96
N ARG A 203 -36.56 -1.47 -49.13
CA ARG A 203 -35.29 -2.15 -48.85
C ARG A 203 -34.54 -2.59 -50.11
N SER A 204 -35.23 -3.14 -51.10
CA SER A 204 -34.62 -3.64 -52.35
C SER A 204 -34.29 -2.54 -53.36
N GLN A 205 -34.90 -1.36 -53.19
CA GLN A 205 -34.73 -0.21 -54.10
C GLN A 205 -33.68 0.77 -53.60
N PHE A 206 -33.43 0.78 -52.28
CA PHE A 206 -32.43 1.63 -51.67
C PHE A 206 -31.01 1.15 -52.02
N PRO A 207 -30.16 2.00 -52.62
CA PRO A 207 -28.80 1.63 -52.97
C PRO A 207 -27.90 1.64 -51.72
N GLY A 208 -27.88 0.52 -51.00
CA GLY A 208 -27.12 0.37 -49.77
C GLY A 208 -27.05 -1.06 -49.23
N LEU A 209 -26.31 -1.25 -48.15
CA LEU A 209 -26.13 -2.53 -47.47
C LEU A 209 -26.97 -2.57 -46.20
N VAL A 210 -27.65 -3.69 -45.95
CA VAL A 210 -28.43 -3.89 -44.72
C VAL A 210 -27.48 -4.21 -43.57
N HIS A 211 -27.60 -3.48 -42.46
CA HIS A 211 -26.83 -3.73 -41.24
C HIS A 211 -27.69 -4.26 -40.09
N ASP A 212 -28.89 -3.73 -39.94
CA ASP A 212 -29.75 -4.08 -38.80
C ASP A 212 -31.24 -3.92 -39.13
N LEU A 213 -32.11 -4.49 -38.30
CA LEU A 213 -33.56 -4.44 -38.41
C LEU A 213 -34.16 -3.86 -37.12
N SER A 214 -35.21 -3.06 -37.21
CA SER A 214 -35.94 -2.63 -36.01
C SER A 214 -36.66 -3.80 -35.34
N GLY A 215 -36.89 -3.71 -34.02
CA GLY A 215 -37.59 -4.76 -33.27
C GLY A 215 -39.02 -5.05 -33.75
N SER A 216 -39.67 -4.10 -34.42
CA SER A 216 -40.96 -4.28 -35.08
C SER A 216 -40.87 -4.79 -36.52
N GLY A 217 -39.67 -4.84 -37.11
CA GLY A 217 -39.41 -5.22 -38.50
C GLY A 217 -39.87 -4.18 -39.54
N ALA A 218 -40.37 -3.02 -39.11
CA ALA A 218 -40.89 -1.98 -40.00
C ALA A 218 -39.79 -1.08 -40.62
N THR A 219 -38.59 -1.07 -40.03
CA THR A 219 -37.47 -0.22 -40.43
C THR A 219 -36.24 -1.07 -40.64
N VAL A 220 -35.56 -0.87 -41.77
CA VAL A 220 -34.26 -1.48 -42.07
C VAL A 220 -33.19 -0.42 -41.92
N PHE A 221 -32.20 -0.64 -41.06
CA PHE A 221 -31.04 0.23 -40.97
C PHE A 221 -30.04 -0.16 -42.05
N MET A 222 -29.88 0.72 -43.04
CA MET A 222 -29.02 0.48 -44.20
C MET A 222 -27.89 1.50 -44.27
N GLU A 223 -26.69 1.05 -44.65
CA GLU A 223 -25.57 1.93 -45.01
C GLU A 223 -25.68 2.30 -46.48
N PRO A 224 -25.80 3.60 -46.82
CA PRO A 224 -25.79 4.07 -48.21
C PRO A 224 -24.54 3.60 -48.97
N LEU A 225 -24.70 3.16 -50.22
CA LEU A 225 -23.59 2.68 -51.05
C LEU A 225 -22.41 3.66 -51.16
N PRO A 226 -22.60 5.00 -51.28
CA PRO A 226 -21.49 5.96 -51.29
C PRO A 226 -20.65 5.99 -50.00
N LEU A 227 -21.20 5.51 -48.87
CA LEU A 227 -20.51 5.49 -47.58
C LEU A 227 -19.71 4.21 -47.34
N VAL A 228 -20.05 3.11 -48.02
CA VAL A 228 -19.42 1.79 -47.79
C VAL A 228 -17.90 1.85 -47.90
N GLY A 229 -17.38 2.52 -48.95
CA GLY A 229 -15.93 2.69 -49.16
C GLY A 229 -15.27 3.50 -48.04
N PRO A 230 -15.65 4.78 -47.85
CA PRO A 230 -15.12 5.63 -46.77
C PRO A 230 -15.25 5.01 -45.37
N MET A 231 -16.34 4.30 -45.09
CA MET A 231 -16.56 3.64 -43.81
C MET A 231 -15.62 2.43 -43.60
N ASN A 232 -15.43 1.60 -44.62
CA ASN A 232 -14.46 0.51 -44.56
C ASN A 232 -13.03 1.05 -44.36
N GLU A 233 -12.69 2.16 -45.01
CA GLU A 233 -11.41 2.85 -44.80
C GLU A 233 -11.29 3.37 -43.36
N LEU A 234 -12.33 4.02 -42.83
CA LEU A 234 -12.36 4.49 -41.44
C LEU A 234 -12.15 3.34 -40.44
N MET A 235 -12.80 2.19 -40.64
CA MET A 235 -12.61 1.02 -39.80
C MET A 235 -11.19 0.48 -39.89
N ALA A 236 -10.63 0.36 -41.09
CA ALA A 236 -9.25 -0.08 -41.27
C ALA A 236 -8.25 0.85 -40.55
N LYS A 237 -8.47 2.17 -40.60
CA LYS A 237 -7.65 3.15 -39.89
C LYS A 237 -7.81 3.07 -38.37
N ARG A 238 -9.02 2.85 -37.86
CA ARG A 238 -9.27 2.62 -36.42
C ARG A 238 -8.57 1.37 -35.93
N THR A 239 -8.67 0.26 -36.66
CA THR A 239 -7.94 -0.97 -36.31
C THR A 239 -6.43 -0.77 -36.35
N ALA A 240 -5.91 -0.05 -37.34
CA ALA A 240 -4.49 0.29 -37.41
C ALA A 240 -4.04 1.16 -36.22
N ALA A 241 -4.84 2.17 -35.84
CA ALA A 241 -4.55 3.02 -34.69
C ALA A 241 -4.53 2.20 -33.38
N HIS A 242 -5.50 1.30 -33.20
CA HIS A 242 -5.53 0.44 -32.02
C HIS A 242 -4.34 -0.53 -31.95
N ARG A 243 -3.90 -1.07 -33.10
CA ARG A 243 -2.67 -1.89 -33.14
C ARG A 243 -1.43 -1.08 -32.77
N GLU A 244 -1.36 0.16 -33.22
CA GLU A 244 -0.25 1.06 -32.87
C GLU A 244 -0.27 1.42 -31.37
N GLU A 245 -1.45 1.63 -30.78
CA GLU A 245 -1.62 1.80 -29.34
C GLU A 245 -1.10 0.58 -28.56
N GLN A 246 -1.48 -0.63 -28.97
CA GLN A 246 -0.98 -1.87 -28.35
C GLN A 246 0.54 -2.01 -28.48
N ARG A 247 1.10 -1.67 -29.64
CA ARG A 247 2.56 -1.67 -29.86
C ARG A 247 3.27 -0.72 -28.89
N ILE A 248 2.71 0.46 -28.64
CA ILE A 248 3.24 1.44 -27.68
C ILE A 248 3.19 0.88 -26.26
N LEU A 249 2.07 0.26 -25.86
CA LEU A 249 1.93 -0.36 -24.53
C LEU A 249 2.92 -1.52 -24.34
N GLU A 250 3.12 -2.35 -25.36
CA GLU A 250 4.14 -3.41 -25.35
C GLU A 250 5.57 -2.84 -25.19
N GLU A 251 5.89 -1.75 -25.89
CA GLU A 251 7.18 -1.07 -25.78
C GLU A 251 7.40 -0.54 -24.36
N LEU A 252 6.42 0.16 -23.79
CA LEU A 252 6.47 0.65 -22.41
C LEU A 252 6.57 -0.48 -21.40
N THR A 253 5.83 -1.56 -21.61
CA THR A 253 5.87 -2.74 -20.74
C THR A 253 7.24 -3.41 -20.76
N LYS A 254 7.87 -3.52 -21.93
CA LYS A 254 9.26 -4.02 -22.05
C LYS A 254 10.24 -3.13 -21.31
N MET A 255 10.04 -1.80 -21.33
CA MET A 255 10.86 -0.89 -20.53
C MET A 255 10.66 -1.12 -19.04
N VAL A 256 9.41 -1.29 -18.56
CA VAL A 256 9.15 -1.63 -17.15
C VAL A 256 9.86 -2.92 -16.75
N ALA A 257 9.80 -3.95 -17.60
CA ALA A 257 10.52 -5.22 -17.37
C ALA A 257 12.05 -5.04 -17.35
N ALA A 258 12.60 -4.18 -18.21
CA ALA A 258 14.04 -3.87 -18.21
C ALA A 258 14.50 -3.15 -16.93
N PHE A 259 13.62 -2.35 -16.32
CA PHE A 259 13.87 -1.68 -15.03
C PHE A 259 13.41 -2.49 -13.81
N HIS A 260 13.10 -3.79 -13.97
CA HIS A 260 12.54 -4.63 -12.92
C HIS A 260 13.30 -4.55 -11.58
N ASP A 261 14.60 -4.83 -11.59
CA ASP A 261 15.41 -4.87 -10.36
C ASP A 261 15.45 -3.51 -9.66
N ALA A 262 15.51 -2.42 -10.43
CA ALA A 262 15.51 -1.06 -9.91
C ALA A 262 14.17 -0.70 -9.25
N ILE A 263 13.05 -1.03 -9.91
CA ILE A 263 11.71 -0.79 -9.37
C ILE A 263 11.48 -1.68 -8.14
N GLN A 264 11.89 -2.94 -8.16
CA GLN A 264 11.75 -3.85 -7.03
C GLN A 264 12.54 -3.37 -5.82
N GLU A 265 13.79 -2.92 -6.01
CA GLU A 265 14.59 -2.34 -4.93
C GLU A 265 13.96 -1.06 -4.39
N ASN A 266 13.39 -0.21 -5.24
CA ASN A 266 12.64 0.97 -4.81
C ASN A 266 11.43 0.58 -3.95
N LEU A 267 10.62 -0.40 -4.35
CA LEU A 267 9.48 -0.87 -3.54
C LEU A 267 9.93 -1.37 -2.17
N ARG A 268 11.04 -2.10 -2.12
CA ARG A 268 11.63 -2.59 -0.87
C ARG A 268 12.02 -1.41 0.04
N ILE A 269 12.75 -0.43 -0.49
CA ILE A 269 13.17 0.77 0.26
C ILE A 269 11.96 1.59 0.70
N LEU A 270 10.95 1.77 -0.16
CA LEU A 270 9.73 2.50 0.17
C LEU A 270 8.97 1.83 1.31
N GLY A 271 8.85 0.49 1.29
CA GLY A 271 8.26 -0.27 2.39
C GLY A 271 9.05 -0.16 3.70
N GLU A 272 10.38 -0.21 3.65
CA GLU A 272 11.23 0.02 4.83
C GLU A 272 11.04 1.44 5.41
N LEU A 273 11.03 2.46 4.55
CA LEU A 273 10.83 3.85 4.95
C LEU A 273 9.43 4.05 5.54
N ASP A 274 8.39 3.52 4.91
CA ASP A 274 7.01 3.58 5.42
C ASP A 274 6.91 2.92 6.80
N PHE A 275 7.49 1.74 6.97
CA PHE A 275 7.55 1.06 8.27
C PHE A 275 8.25 1.91 9.34
N ILE A 276 9.42 2.46 9.03
CA ILE A 276 10.17 3.29 10.00
C ILE A 276 9.39 4.56 10.34
N LEU A 277 8.81 5.25 9.35
CA LEU A 277 8.00 6.44 9.56
C LEU A 277 6.71 6.16 10.31
N ALA A 278 6.09 4.98 10.10
CA ALA A 278 4.97 4.49 10.88
C ALA A 278 5.33 4.32 12.36
N LYS A 279 6.54 3.81 12.68
CA LYS A 279 7.03 3.75 14.08
C LYS A 279 7.10 5.14 14.71
N GLY A 280 7.57 6.14 13.96
CA GLY A 280 7.63 7.53 14.43
C GLY A 280 6.24 8.14 14.68
N HIS A 281 5.30 7.92 13.75
CA HIS A 281 3.91 8.36 13.91
C HIS A 281 3.25 7.64 15.10
N PHE A 282 3.48 6.34 15.25
CA PHE A 282 3.00 5.54 16.37
C PHE A 282 3.55 6.03 17.72
N SER A 283 4.84 6.39 17.77
CA SER A 283 5.47 7.01 18.95
C SER A 283 4.75 8.29 19.35
N SER A 284 4.51 9.20 18.40
CA SER A 284 3.76 10.45 18.65
C SER A 284 2.35 10.19 19.19
N LYS A 285 1.63 9.23 18.59
CA LYS A 285 0.29 8.81 19.02
C LYS A 285 0.27 8.27 20.45
N LEU A 286 1.31 7.55 20.85
CA LEU A 286 1.47 7.04 22.21
C LEU A 286 2.06 8.05 23.19
N LYS A 287 2.58 9.19 22.72
CA LYS A 287 3.47 10.07 23.48
C LYS A 287 4.66 9.28 24.04
N GLY A 288 5.23 8.44 23.18
CA GLY A 288 6.34 7.55 23.50
C GLY A 288 7.68 8.26 23.51
N ASN A 289 8.61 7.74 24.29
CA ASN A 289 9.99 8.18 24.35
C ASN A 289 10.94 6.98 24.09
N PRO A 290 12.14 7.22 23.54
CA PRO A 290 13.16 6.19 23.46
C PRO A 290 13.67 5.86 24.89
N PRO A 291 13.64 4.58 25.31
CA PRO A 291 14.27 4.18 26.56
C PRO A 291 15.79 4.16 26.41
N ARG A 292 16.50 4.29 27.53
CA ARG A 292 17.93 3.99 27.59
C ARG A 292 18.12 2.51 27.84
N PHE A 293 19.14 1.92 27.22
CA PHE A 293 19.56 0.55 27.51
C PHE A 293 20.82 0.62 28.37
N GLY A 294 20.76 0.02 29.55
CA GLY A 294 21.87 0.02 30.51
C GLY A 294 22.73 -1.24 30.42
N ASP A 295 23.99 -1.12 30.85
CA ASP A 295 24.91 -2.26 30.98
C ASP A 295 24.55 -3.05 32.25
N GLY A 296 23.63 -4.01 32.12
CA GLY A 296 23.27 -4.93 33.21
C GLY A 296 21.80 -5.34 33.24
N ARG A 297 21.38 -5.89 34.39
CA ARG A 297 20.02 -6.41 34.61
C ARG A 297 19.03 -5.37 35.14
N CYS A 298 19.47 -4.12 35.23
CA CYS A 298 18.72 -3.05 35.88
C CYS A 298 17.55 -2.59 35.00
N LEU A 299 16.33 -2.78 35.50
CA LEU A 299 15.10 -2.22 34.95
C LEU A 299 14.67 -1.07 35.85
N VAL A 300 14.54 0.12 35.27
CA VAL A 300 13.99 1.31 35.92
C VAL A 300 12.94 1.89 34.98
N LEU A 301 11.67 1.61 35.27
CA LEU A 301 10.53 2.19 34.56
C LEU A 301 10.09 3.45 35.28
N LYS A 302 10.05 4.57 34.56
CA LYS A 302 9.57 5.85 35.06
C LYS A 302 8.33 6.28 34.33
N SER A 303 7.27 6.59 35.06
CA SER A 303 5.98 7.05 34.55
C SER A 303 5.41 6.21 33.39
N GLY A 304 5.62 4.89 33.43
CA GLY A 304 5.19 3.96 32.40
C GLY A 304 3.68 3.80 32.35
N ARG A 305 3.11 3.74 31.15
CA ARG A 305 1.67 3.60 30.94
C ARG A 305 1.39 2.42 30.03
N HIS A 306 0.34 1.65 30.33
CA HIS A 306 -0.06 0.58 29.44
C HIS A 306 -0.67 1.15 28.14
N PRO A 307 -0.09 0.90 26.95
CA PRO A 307 -0.52 1.53 25.69
C PRO A 307 -1.95 1.17 25.27
N LEU A 308 -2.47 0.02 25.71
CA LEU A 308 -3.83 -0.42 25.39
C LEU A 308 -4.93 0.15 26.31
N LEU A 309 -4.57 0.81 27.42
CA LEU A 309 -5.56 1.39 28.33
C LEU A 309 -6.07 2.73 27.80
N ARG A 310 -7.39 2.93 27.86
CA ARG A 310 -8.05 4.17 27.43
C ARG A 310 -8.36 5.09 28.61
N GLY A 311 -8.42 6.40 28.34
CA GLY A 311 -8.79 7.40 29.34
C GLY A 311 -7.64 7.82 30.26
N LYS A 312 -7.96 8.20 31.49
CA LYS A 312 -6.97 8.67 32.47
C LYS A 312 -6.24 7.48 33.11
N VAL A 313 -5.11 7.09 32.51
CA VAL A 313 -4.23 6.04 33.04
C VAL A 313 -3.32 6.62 34.12
N VAL A 314 -3.20 5.94 35.26
CA VAL A 314 -2.23 6.30 36.31
C VAL A 314 -0.86 5.73 35.90
N PRO A 315 0.20 6.56 35.84
CA PRO A 315 1.53 6.08 35.47
C PRO A 315 2.16 5.19 36.56
N LEU A 316 2.99 4.24 36.15
CA LEU A 316 3.70 3.29 37.00
C LEU A 316 5.20 3.62 37.05
N ASP A 317 5.73 3.70 38.27
CA ASP A 317 7.17 3.68 38.54
C ASP A 317 7.54 2.30 39.10
N LEU A 318 8.59 1.68 38.58
CA LEU A 318 9.06 0.38 39.03
C LEU A 318 10.57 0.25 38.82
N HIS A 319 11.27 -0.41 39.73
CA HIS A 319 12.66 -0.81 39.53
C HIS A 319 12.90 -2.26 39.96
N LEU A 320 13.85 -2.91 39.29
CA LEU A 320 14.24 -4.31 39.52
C LEU A 320 15.69 -4.51 39.03
N GLY A 321 16.44 -5.44 39.62
CA GLY A 321 17.77 -5.81 39.13
C GLY A 321 18.92 -4.90 39.59
N ARG A 322 18.68 -4.08 40.62
CA ARG A 322 19.71 -3.27 41.31
C ARG A 322 19.94 -3.78 42.72
N ASP A 323 18.96 -3.58 43.60
CA ASP A 323 19.04 -3.97 45.02
C ASP A 323 18.32 -5.30 45.29
N PHE A 324 17.41 -5.69 44.41
CA PHE A 324 16.62 -6.92 44.48
C PHE A 324 16.24 -7.41 43.07
N ASP A 325 16.11 -8.73 42.92
CA ASP A 325 15.74 -9.40 41.67
C ASP A 325 14.31 -9.97 41.68
N CYS A 326 13.61 -9.88 42.81
CA CYS A 326 12.23 -10.34 42.98
C CYS A 326 11.37 -9.24 43.59
N LEU A 327 10.23 -8.95 42.98
CA LEU A 327 9.24 -7.98 43.46
C LEU A 327 7.90 -8.67 43.68
N ILE A 328 7.41 -8.63 44.93
CA ILE A 328 6.09 -9.14 45.28
C ILE A 328 5.11 -7.97 45.30
N ILE A 329 4.08 -8.02 44.44
CA ILE A 329 3.04 -6.99 44.34
C ILE A 329 1.78 -7.48 45.07
N THR A 330 1.49 -6.90 46.23
CA THR A 330 0.29 -7.21 47.03
C THR A 330 -0.78 -6.15 46.86
N GLY A 331 -2.05 -6.53 47.02
CA GLY A 331 -3.19 -5.61 46.94
C GLY A 331 -4.48 -6.30 46.49
N PRO A 332 -5.63 -5.61 46.54
CA PRO A 332 -6.89 -6.14 46.03
C PRO A 332 -6.79 -6.45 44.53
N ASN A 333 -7.58 -7.41 44.02
CA ASN A 333 -7.49 -7.85 42.63
C ASN A 333 -7.77 -6.72 41.61
N THR A 334 -8.69 -5.82 41.95
CA THR A 334 -8.97 -4.61 41.15
C THR A 334 -7.96 -3.47 41.34
N GLY A 335 -6.89 -3.70 42.12
CA GLY A 335 -5.83 -2.72 42.42
C GLY A 335 -4.80 -2.53 41.31
N GLY A 336 -4.94 -3.22 40.16
CA GLY A 336 -4.07 -3.03 38.99
C GLY A 336 -2.78 -3.85 38.99
N LYS A 337 -2.68 -4.91 39.81
CA LYS A 337 -1.50 -5.81 39.87
C LYS A 337 -1.16 -6.43 38.51
N THR A 338 -2.13 -7.11 37.91
CA THR A 338 -2.07 -7.70 36.55
C THR A 338 -1.67 -6.66 35.51
N VAL A 339 -2.27 -5.46 35.60
CA VAL A 339 -2.00 -4.35 34.69
C VAL A 339 -0.55 -3.87 34.83
N ALA A 340 -0.02 -3.78 36.05
CA ALA A 340 1.36 -3.40 36.29
C ALA A 340 2.34 -4.42 35.66
N LEU A 341 2.12 -5.72 35.87
CA LEU A 341 2.91 -6.79 35.27
C LEU A 341 2.89 -6.72 33.73
N LYS A 342 1.69 -6.62 33.13
CA LYS A 342 1.55 -6.47 31.68
C LYS A 342 2.23 -5.22 31.16
N THR A 343 2.13 -4.11 31.89
CA THR A 343 2.78 -2.84 31.50
C THR A 343 4.28 -3.03 31.40
N VAL A 344 4.92 -3.55 32.45
CA VAL A 344 6.38 -3.77 32.45
C VAL A 344 6.78 -4.69 31.31
N GLY A 345 6.15 -5.87 31.20
CA GLY A 345 6.49 -6.85 30.16
C GLY A 345 6.32 -6.32 28.75
N LEU A 346 5.18 -5.68 28.47
CA LEU A 346 4.86 -5.14 27.15
C LEU A 346 5.80 -4.00 26.77
N LEU A 347 6.11 -3.08 27.68
CA LEU A 347 7.03 -1.97 27.39
C LEU A 347 8.45 -2.47 27.11
N VAL A 348 8.93 -3.49 27.81
CA VAL A 348 10.23 -4.11 27.51
C VAL A 348 10.25 -4.76 26.13
N VAL A 349 9.21 -5.54 25.80
CA VAL A 349 9.04 -6.18 24.49
C VAL A 349 8.98 -5.14 23.36
N MET A 350 8.21 -4.06 23.55
CA MET A 350 8.13 -2.95 22.59
C MET A 350 9.49 -2.27 22.40
N ALA A 351 10.21 -1.99 23.49
CA ALA A 351 11.51 -1.37 23.45
C ALA A 351 12.54 -2.24 22.70
N GLN A 352 12.57 -3.54 22.97
CA GLN A 352 13.44 -4.49 22.26
C GLN A 352 13.02 -4.72 20.79
N ALA A 353 11.77 -4.44 20.43
CA ALA A 353 11.34 -4.37 19.03
C ALA A 353 11.78 -3.07 18.34
N GLY A 354 12.35 -2.10 19.07
CA GLY A 354 12.77 -0.81 18.55
C GLY A 354 11.65 0.24 18.51
N LEU A 355 10.55 0.01 19.22
CA LEU A 355 9.48 0.99 19.39
C LEU A 355 9.79 1.91 20.57
N HIS A 356 9.45 3.18 20.43
CA HIS A 356 9.38 4.07 21.59
C HIS A 356 8.23 3.64 22.51
N ILE A 357 8.37 3.92 23.80
CA ILE A 357 7.42 3.45 24.82
C ILE A 357 6.78 4.63 25.55
N PRO A 358 5.49 4.57 25.93
CA PRO A 358 4.81 5.59 26.73
C PRO A 358 5.29 5.57 28.19
N ALA A 359 6.54 5.97 28.38
CA ALA A 359 7.22 6.11 29.65
C ALA A 359 8.07 7.40 29.64
N GLY A 360 8.51 7.85 30.81
CA GLY A 360 9.40 9.00 30.95
C GLY A 360 10.80 8.73 30.39
N GLU A 361 11.49 9.79 29.96
CA GLU A 361 12.82 9.76 29.34
C GLU A 361 13.93 9.18 30.26
N GLU A 362 13.68 9.15 31.57
CA GLU A 362 14.56 8.54 32.57
C GLU A 362 14.45 7.01 32.62
N THR A 363 13.58 6.40 31.82
CA THR A 363 13.41 4.95 31.77
C THR A 363 14.66 4.27 31.25
N VAL A 364 15.17 3.30 32.02
CA VAL A 364 16.30 2.44 31.68
C VAL A 364 15.81 1.00 31.65
N LEU A 365 16.03 0.30 30.55
CA LEU A 365 15.63 -1.10 30.40
C LEU A 365 16.85 -1.99 30.17
N PRO A 366 16.86 -3.22 30.73
CA PRO A 366 17.85 -4.21 30.38
C PRO A 366 17.56 -4.79 28.99
N VAL A 367 18.59 -5.31 28.33
CA VAL A 367 18.39 -6.18 27.17
C VAL A 367 18.20 -7.61 27.65
N LEU A 368 16.98 -8.13 27.47
CA LEU A 368 16.59 -9.46 27.91
C LEU A 368 16.65 -10.46 26.76
N GLN A 369 17.12 -11.66 27.08
CA GLN A 369 17.07 -12.81 26.20
C GLN A 369 15.64 -13.36 26.11
N ASN A 370 14.94 -13.38 27.25
CA ASN A 370 13.60 -13.92 27.35
C ASN A 370 12.69 -13.08 28.26
N VAL A 371 11.42 -13.01 27.88
CA VAL A 371 10.34 -12.51 28.73
C VAL A 371 9.31 -13.62 28.82
N PHE A 372 9.08 -14.10 30.04
CA PHE A 372 8.12 -15.14 30.35
C PHE A 372 6.92 -14.52 31.07
N ALA A 373 5.72 -14.85 30.61
CA ALA A 373 4.49 -14.35 31.21
C ALA A 373 3.52 -15.51 31.49
N ASP A 374 3.12 -15.63 32.76
CA ASP A 374 1.94 -16.37 33.19
C ASP A 374 0.96 -15.37 33.80
N ILE A 375 0.12 -14.78 32.96
CA ILE A 375 -0.76 -13.67 33.32
C ILE A 375 -2.17 -13.92 32.77
N GLY A 376 -3.19 -13.78 33.63
CA GLY A 376 -4.61 -13.68 33.24
C GLY A 376 -5.56 -14.66 33.94
N ASP A 377 -6.83 -14.24 34.01
CA ASP A 377 -7.99 -14.98 34.52
C ASP A 377 -8.57 -15.93 33.45
N GLU A 378 -8.71 -17.22 33.77
CA GLU A 378 -9.68 -18.12 33.12
C GLU A 378 -10.74 -18.52 34.18
N GLN A 379 -11.79 -17.70 34.29
CA GLN A 379 -12.87 -17.90 35.26
C GLN A 379 -14.01 -18.75 34.70
N SER A 380 -13.96 -20.05 35.00
CA SER A 380 -15.10 -21.00 35.02
C SER A 380 -14.72 -22.20 35.90
N ILE A 381 -15.63 -22.69 36.75
CA ILE A 381 -15.36 -23.77 37.72
C ILE A 381 -15.02 -25.12 37.03
N GLU A 382 -15.59 -25.39 35.86
CA GLU A 382 -15.20 -26.55 35.03
C GLU A 382 -13.89 -26.32 34.27
N GLN A 383 -13.55 -25.05 33.98
CA GLN A 383 -12.23 -24.66 33.48
C GLN A 383 -11.17 -24.63 34.60
N SER A 384 -11.53 -24.44 35.88
CA SER A 384 -10.59 -24.23 37.00
C SER A 384 -9.57 -25.37 37.22
N LEU A 385 -9.93 -26.62 36.97
CA LEU A 385 -8.98 -27.75 37.03
C LEU A 385 -8.04 -27.78 35.81
N SER A 386 -8.56 -27.40 34.64
CA SER A 386 -7.81 -27.32 33.39
C SER A 386 -6.89 -26.09 33.36
N THR A 387 -7.27 -25.01 34.03
CA THR A 387 -6.53 -23.75 34.10
C THR A 387 -5.40 -23.85 35.10
N PHE A 388 -5.65 -24.37 36.30
CA PHE A 388 -4.59 -24.62 37.29
C PHE A 388 -3.52 -25.58 36.73
N SER A 389 -3.95 -26.68 36.09
CA SER A 389 -3.03 -27.59 35.40
C SER A 389 -2.29 -26.90 34.24
N GLY A 390 -2.93 -25.93 33.56
CA GLY A 390 -2.33 -25.10 32.52
C GLY A 390 -1.27 -24.14 33.07
N HIS A 391 -1.55 -23.44 34.16
CA HIS A 391 -0.61 -22.58 34.89
C HIS A 391 0.60 -23.38 35.38
N MET A 392 0.37 -24.53 36.03
CA MET A 392 1.46 -25.41 36.47
C MET A 392 2.33 -25.91 35.30
N LYS A 393 1.72 -26.32 34.18
CA LYS A 393 2.47 -26.69 32.97
C LYS A 393 3.27 -25.51 32.41
N ASN A 394 2.70 -24.30 32.45
CA ASN A 394 3.41 -23.09 31.99
C ASN A 394 4.56 -22.74 32.93
N ILE A 395 4.39 -22.82 34.24
CA ILE A 395 5.44 -22.58 35.23
C ILE A 395 6.59 -23.59 35.06
N VAL A 396 6.28 -24.89 34.91
CA VAL A 396 7.31 -25.91 34.61
C VAL A 396 8.06 -25.56 33.33
N ARG A 397 7.33 -25.21 32.26
CA ARG A 397 7.92 -24.75 30.99
C ARG A 397 8.83 -23.52 31.17
N ILE A 398 8.44 -22.57 32.02
CA ILE A 398 9.24 -21.38 32.33
C ILE A 398 10.51 -21.80 33.08
N LEU A 399 10.39 -22.64 34.12
CA LEU A 399 11.54 -23.11 34.91
C LEU A 399 12.55 -23.90 34.07
N ASP A 400 12.09 -24.65 33.07
CA ASP A 400 12.97 -25.39 32.14
C ASP A 400 13.75 -24.49 31.18
N GLN A 401 13.31 -23.24 30.97
CA GLN A 401 13.87 -22.31 29.97
C GLN A 401 14.47 -21.03 30.56
N VAL A 402 14.17 -20.73 31.83
CA VAL A 402 14.62 -19.52 32.50
C VAL A 402 16.14 -19.55 32.67
N GLY A 403 16.79 -18.44 32.35
CA GLY A 403 18.23 -18.29 32.49
C GLY A 403 18.61 -16.83 32.73
N GLU A 404 19.90 -16.54 32.67
CA GLU A 404 20.40 -15.17 32.74
C GLU A 404 19.76 -14.28 31.67
N GLY A 405 19.41 -13.04 32.03
CA GLY A 405 18.73 -12.12 31.13
C GLY A 405 17.26 -12.47 30.87
N SER A 406 16.60 -13.19 31.79
CA SER A 406 15.16 -13.47 31.70
C SER A 406 14.35 -12.59 32.66
N LEU A 407 13.24 -12.04 32.19
CA LEU A 407 12.20 -11.45 33.03
C LEU A 407 11.03 -12.41 33.14
N VAL A 408 10.64 -12.75 34.37
CA VAL A 408 9.50 -13.64 34.63
C VAL A 408 8.38 -12.84 35.30
N LEU A 409 7.20 -12.89 34.72
CA LEU A 409 5.99 -12.22 35.20
C LEU A 409 4.96 -13.28 35.57
N LEU A 410 4.64 -13.38 36.86
CA LEU A 410 3.69 -14.34 37.41
C LEU A 410 2.55 -13.59 38.07
N ASP A 411 1.32 -13.88 37.65
CA ASP A 411 0.11 -13.39 38.26
C ASP A 411 -0.59 -14.53 39.00
N GLU A 412 -0.98 -14.29 40.25
CA GLU A 412 -1.72 -15.25 41.10
C GLU A 412 -1.14 -16.69 41.15
N LEU A 413 0.05 -16.86 41.75
CA LEU A 413 0.55 -18.19 42.13
C LEU A 413 -0.35 -18.80 43.23
N GLY A 414 -1.28 -19.68 42.87
CA GLY A 414 -2.25 -20.26 43.81
C GLY A 414 -2.95 -21.51 43.30
#